data_AF-A0AAW0C047-F1
#
_entry.id   AF-A0AAW0C047-F1
#
_cell.length_a   1.000
_cell.length_b   1.000
_cell.length_c   1.000
_cell.angle_alpha   90.00
_cell.angle_beta   90.00
_cell.angle_gamma   90.00
#
_symmetry.space_group_name_H-M   'P 1'
#
loop_
_entity.id
_entity.type
_entity.pdbx_description
1 polymer ?
#
loop_
_entity_poly.entity_id
_entity_poly.type
_entity_poly.pdbx_seq_one_letter_code
_entity_poly.pdbx_strand_id
1 'polypeptide(L)'
;MSGFQSGDRKTMLHMAACDGDVALGYEVIRMGIDIDRKDKNGVTALLLSLAKLVIHRTILNLVTSPNFPPPPPGESLSEALKPEYLNKRIECDARIATLLIEQHADVNAGAFDVTPMSLAAESGRWSIVELLLQHGALRARTDGLHFASTIEKSRYLSILSKTKPKSSLSDPRPPRPCPCWSGKLLSECHATGEKPYPDNFVCGCGKKNRSFGECCGRRGIQVVEEWDPEDKWIMPSTIRTMRYPTEDQVSPDAWTHVEAGMRKHIDIMRSLDAEQMQEAVEMLQQSKIPMFRKVLSIMGLEDRVDPAYWYALDKVDFFPQPWEGQLSKVEAHKRMEEWNTAVDEYISTVHDYRPRIDIEIASKIGMNGGPLYKRCQADDCNKAEKRDLEKLLRCGSCEATWYCSKECQKKGWNGGHKEQCRSGKARPQDLDSQWAMQQAFIGLQGAAGM
;
A
#
# COMPACT_ATOMS: atom_id res chain seq x y z
N MET A 1 9.08 29.74 -6.59
CA MET A 1 8.74 28.50 -7.31
C MET A 1 8.61 28.83 -8.80
N SER A 2 9.61 28.55 -9.62
CA SER A 2 9.41 28.58 -11.08
C SER A 2 8.47 27.45 -11.43
N GLY A 3 7.22 27.80 -11.78
CA GLY A 3 6.15 26.85 -12.07
C GLY A 3 6.49 25.95 -13.25
N PHE A 4 6.07 24.69 -13.14
CA PHE A 4 6.19 23.72 -14.22
C PHE A 4 5.36 24.11 -15.42
N GLN A 5 5.87 23.79 -16.59
CA GLN A 5 5.08 23.81 -17.81
C GLN A 5 4.74 22.38 -18.21
N SER A 6 3.53 22.21 -18.76
CA SER A 6 3.14 20.95 -19.40
C SER A 6 4.19 20.59 -20.46
N GLY A 7 4.76 19.38 -20.38
CA GLY A 7 5.82 18.91 -21.29
C GLY A 7 7.23 18.81 -20.69
N ASP A 8 7.48 19.33 -19.49
CA ASP A 8 8.81 19.26 -18.85
C ASP A 8 9.26 17.84 -18.49
N ARG A 9 8.32 16.88 -18.39
CA ARG A 9 8.56 15.48 -17.98
C ARG A 9 9.32 15.31 -16.65
N LYS A 10 9.31 16.34 -15.79
CA LYS A 10 9.92 16.30 -14.47
C LYS A 10 9.05 15.55 -13.47
N THR A 11 9.69 14.86 -12.54
CA THR A 11 9.05 14.15 -11.42
C THR A 11 9.22 14.92 -10.11
N MET A 12 8.54 14.50 -9.04
CA MET A 12 8.75 15.10 -7.70
C MET A 12 10.20 14.96 -7.22
N LEU A 13 10.92 13.93 -7.67
CA LEU A 13 12.34 13.77 -7.36
C LEU A 13 13.23 14.82 -8.05
N HIS A 14 12.86 15.28 -9.25
CA HIS A 14 13.53 16.42 -9.88
C HIS A 14 13.31 17.71 -9.08
N MET A 15 12.17 17.85 -8.41
CA MET A 15 11.92 19.00 -7.53
C MET A 15 12.72 18.93 -6.27
N ALA A 16 12.75 17.77 -5.61
CA ALA A 16 13.61 17.54 -4.46
C ALA A 16 15.07 17.89 -4.79
N ALA A 17 15.56 17.47 -5.95
CA ALA A 17 16.91 17.82 -6.43
C ALA A 17 17.10 19.29 -6.79
N CYS A 18 16.11 19.95 -7.40
CA CYS A 18 16.20 21.36 -7.77
C CYS A 18 16.17 22.30 -6.55
N ASP A 19 15.32 21.96 -5.58
CA ASP A 19 15.06 22.78 -4.40
C ASP A 19 15.92 22.37 -3.19
N GLY A 20 16.70 21.30 -3.29
CA GLY A 20 17.47 20.76 -2.18
C GLY A 20 16.58 20.22 -1.06
N ASP A 21 15.36 19.80 -1.39
CA ASP A 21 14.38 19.31 -0.42
C ASP A 21 14.64 17.83 -0.09
N VAL A 22 15.53 17.65 0.90
CA VAL A 22 15.96 16.33 1.39
C VAL A 22 14.78 15.50 1.90
N ALA A 23 13.84 16.12 2.61
CA ALA A 23 12.69 15.41 3.17
C ALA A 23 11.79 14.88 2.05
N LEU A 24 11.49 15.71 1.06
CA LEU A 24 10.74 15.27 -0.11
C LEU A 24 11.46 14.13 -0.84
N GLY A 25 12.79 14.19 -0.97
CA GLY A 25 13.61 13.14 -1.56
C GLY A 25 13.42 11.78 -0.88
N TYR A 26 13.48 11.73 0.45
CA TYR A 26 13.25 10.51 1.23
C TYR A 26 11.83 9.95 1.03
N GLU A 27 10.82 10.82 1.03
CA GLU A 27 9.42 10.42 0.89
C GLU A 27 9.14 9.82 -0.49
N VAL A 28 9.54 10.51 -1.57
CA VAL A 28 9.20 10.05 -2.93
C VAL A 28 9.97 8.79 -3.33
N ILE A 29 11.20 8.60 -2.83
CA ILE A 29 11.95 7.34 -3.02
C ILE A 29 11.23 6.19 -2.33
N ARG A 30 10.75 6.40 -1.09
CA ARG A 30 9.98 5.38 -0.39
C ARG A 30 8.67 5.02 -1.10
N MET A 31 8.04 5.99 -1.77
CA MET A 31 6.82 5.79 -2.57
C MET A 31 7.08 5.13 -3.94
N GLY A 32 8.30 4.70 -4.24
CA GLY A 32 8.61 3.98 -5.47
C GLY A 32 8.72 4.84 -6.72
N ILE A 33 9.14 6.09 -6.56
CA ILE A 33 9.46 6.91 -7.74
C ILE A 33 10.64 6.28 -8.51
N ASP A 34 10.53 6.26 -9.84
CA ASP A 34 11.65 5.90 -10.72
C ASP A 34 12.81 6.89 -10.51
N ILE A 35 13.86 6.40 -9.85
CA ILE A 35 15.02 7.20 -9.41
C ILE A 35 15.85 7.72 -10.60
N ASP A 36 15.83 7.00 -11.72
CA ASP A 36 16.61 7.28 -12.92
C ASP A 36 15.76 7.91 -14.03
N ARG A 37 14.52 8.28 -13.71
CA ARG A 37 13.63 8.95 -14.66
C ARG A 37 14.31 10.21 -15.20
N LYS A 38 14.33 10.32 -16.54
CA LYS A 38 14.84 11.49 -17.25
C LYS A 38 13.73 12.50 -17.54
N ASP A 39 14.02 13.77 -17.35
CA ASP A 39 13.17 14.88 -17.80
C ASP A 39 13.21 15.04 -19.34
N LYS A 40 12.54 16.07 -19.87
CA LYS A 40 12.48 16.32 -21.33
C LYS A 40 13.86 16.55 -21.97
N ASN A 41 14.84 16.96 -21.17
CA ASN A 41 16.20 17.26 -21.61
C ASN A 41 17.14 16.06 -21.38
N GLY A 42 16.61 14.91 -20.94
CA GLY A 42 17.44 13.74 -20.63
C GLY A 42 18.12 13.80 -19.26
N VAL A 43 17.81 14.79 -18.42
CA VAL A 43 18.46 15.03 -17.12
C VAL A 43 17.79 14.16 -16.05
N THR A 44 18.58 13.45 -15.24
CA THR A 44 18.10 12.74 -14.04
C THR A 44 18.13 13.64 -12.80
N ALA A 45 17.44 13.23 -11.73
CA ALA A 45 17.51 13.94 -10.45
C ALA A 45 18.94 13.98 -9.87
N LEU A 46 19.75 12.92 -10.08
CA LEU A 46 21.14 12.88 -9.65
C LEU A 46 21.96 13.94 -10.39
N LEU A 47 21.87 13.99 -11.71
CA LEU A 47 22.59 14.97 -12.51
C LEU A 47 22.17 16.41 -12.14
N LEU A 48 20.87 16.64 -11.92
CA LEU A 48 20.33 17.94 -11.53
C LEU A 48 20.85 18.41 -10.16
N SER A 49 20.86 17.55 -9.14
CA SER A 49 21.36 17.91 -7.80
C SER A 49 22.86 18.23 -7.83
N LEU A 50 23.66 17.50 -8.61
CA LEU A 50 25.08 17.80 -8.79
C LEU A 50 25.31 19.12 -9.54
N ALA A 51 24.50 19.43 -10.55
CA ALA A 51 24.58 20.70 -11.25
C ALA A 51 24.24 21.88 -10.32
N LYS A 52 23.21 21.73 -9.47
CA LYS A 52 22.86 22.72 -8.44
C LYS A 52 23.98 22.93 -7.43
N LEU A 53 24.63 21.84 -7.01
CA LEU A 53 25.78 21.89 -6.12
C LEU A 53 26.94 22.73 -6.71
N VAL A 54 27.28 22.52 -8.00
CA VAL A 54 28.30 23.33 -8.70
C VAL A 54 27.89 24.80 -8.78
N ILE A 55 26.62 25.07 -9.12
CA ILE A 55 26.09 26.44 -9.23
C ILE A 55 26.17 27.17 -7.88
N HIS A 56 25.62 26.61 -6.80
CA HIS A 56 25.62 27.29 -5.50
C HIS A 56 27.03 27.49 -4.95
N ARG A 57 27.95 26.54 -5.18
CA ARG A 57 29.36 26.70 -4.84
C ARG A 57 30.01 27.83 -5.62
N THR A 58 29.75 27.92 -6.92
CA THR A 58 30.31 28.97 -7.77
C THR A 58 29.82 30.34 -7.33
N ILE A 59 28.53 30.46 -7.02
CA ILE A 59 27.95 31.69 -6.46
C ILE A 59 28.60 32.01 -5.11
N LEU A 60 28.75 31.04 -4.21
CA LEU A 60 29.41 31.25 -2.92
C LEU A 60 30.84 31.79 -3.08
N ASN A 61 31.64 31.17 -3.96
CA ASN A 61 33.00 31.64 -4.25
C ASN A 61 33.01 33.07 -4.82
N LEU A 62 32.03 33.41 -5.67
CA LEU A 62 31.90 34.75 -6.22
C LEU A 62 31.54 35.78 -5.13
N VAL A 63 30.53 35.52 -4.29
CA VAL A 63 30.06 36.49 -3.27
C VAL A 63 31.05 36.66 -2.11
N THR A 64 31.90 35.67 -1.89
CA THR A 64 32.98 35.72 -0.87
C THR A 64 34.29 36.26 -1.42
N SER A 65 34.38 36.51 -2.73
CA SER A 65 35.57 37.07 -3.36
C SER A 65 35.85 38.49 -2.86
N PRO A 66 37.13 38.85 -2.59
CA PRO A 66 37.50 40.23 -2.25
C PRO A 66 37.09 41.28 -3.29
N ASN A 67 36.92 40.85 -4.55
CA ASN A 67 36.52 41.71 -5.67
C ASN A 67 35.00 41.76 -5.88
N PHE A 68 34.20 41.14 -5.00
CA PHE A 68 32.75 41.17 -5.09
C PHE A 68 32.24 42.57 -4.74
N PRO A 69 31.43 43.22 -5.59
CA PRO A 69 30.97 44.59 -5.34
C PRO A 69 30.08 44.64 -4.09
N PRO A 70 30.28 45.63 -3.20
CA PRO A 70 29.39 45.81 -2.06
C PRO A 70 27.98 46.22 -2.54
N PRO A 71 26.92 45.88 -1.80
CA PRO A 71 25.58 46.36 -2.13
C PRO A 71 25.50 47.89 -2.07
N PRO A 72 24.54 48.52 -2.78
CA PRO A 72 24.33 49.97 -2.72
C PRO A 72 24.16 50.48 -1.28
N PRO A 73 24.51 51.76 -1.00
CA PRO A 73 24.31 52.34 0.33
C PRO A 73 22.86 52.22 0.79
N GLY A 74 22.64 51.61 1.97
CA GLY A 74 21.31 51.38 2.53
C GLY A 74 20.63 50.08 2.08
N GLU A 75 21.24 49.33 1.17
CA GLU A 75 20.77 48.01 0.73
C GLU A 75 21.62 46.89 1.34
N SER A 76 21.01 45.70 1.49
CA SER A 76 21.68 44.47 1.90
C SER A 76 21.70 43.48 0.75
N LEU A 77 22.66 42.55 0.77
CA LEU A 77 22.62 41.42 -0.17
C LEU A 77 21.30 40.67 -0.02
N SER A 78 20.72 40.31 -1.17
CA SER A 78 19.52 39.48 -1.20
C SER A 78 19.78 38.18 -0.42
N GLU A 79 18.76 37.66 0.26
CA GLU A 79 18.87 36.45 1.09
C GLU A 79 19.51 35.28 0.32
N ALA A 80 19.17 35.13 -0.97
CA ALA A 80 19.68 34.07 -1.84
C ALA A 80 21.20 34.14 -2.12
N LEU A 81 21.82 35.30 -1.89
CA LEU A 81 23.26 35.54 -2.08
C LEU A 81 24.02 35.53 -0.76
N LYS A 82 23.35 35.39 0.38
CA LYS A 82 24.03 35.33 1.68
C LYS A 82 24.83 34.03 1.81
N PRO A 83 26.09 34.09 2.30
CA PRO A 83 26.91 32.90 2.47
C PRO A 83 26.26 31.82 3.35
N GLU A 84 25.53 32.16 4.42
CA GLU A 84 24.86 31.17 5.27
C GLU A 84 23.79 30.40 4.50
N TYR A 85 22.99 31.10 3.70
CA TYR A 85 21.96 30.50 2.85
C TYR A 85 22.58 29.57 1.80
N LEU A 86 23.63 30.03 1.09
CA LEU A 86 24.31 29.25 0.06
C LEU A 86 24.99 28.00 0.63
N ASN A 87 25.63 28.11 1.80
CA ASN A 87 26.22 26.95 2.49
C ASN A 87 25.15 25.89 2.82
N LYS A 88 23.99 26.32 3.33
CA LYS A 88 22.86 25.40 3.57
C LYS A 88 22.37 24.74 2.28
N ARG A 89 22.28 25.48 1.17
CA ARG A 89 21.89 24.92 -0.14
C ARG A 89 22.90 23.88 -0.63
N ILE A 90 24.19 24.17 -0.52
CA ILE A 90 25.28 23.24 -0.88
C ILE A 90 25.20 21.95 -0.06
N GLU A 91 24.86 22.03 1.23
CA GLU A 91 24.64 20.86 2.07
C GLU A 91 23.42 20.05 1.65
N CYS A 92 22.30 20.71 1.38
CA CYS A 92 21.07 20.10 0.89
C CYS A 92 21.27 19.38 -0.44
N ASP A 93 21.85 20.05 -1.45
CA ASP A 93 22.08 19.47 -2.78
C ASP A 93 22.99 18.25 -2.70
N ALA A 94 24.05 18.34 -1.89
CA ALA A 94 24.94 17.22 -1.68
C ALA A 94 24.27 16.06 -0.94
N ARG A 95 23.37 16.34 0.01
CA ARG A 95 22.61 15.31 0.72
C ARG A 95 21.66 14.58 -0.23
N ILE A 96 21.00 15.30 -1.15
CA ILE A 96 20.19 14.68 -2.21
C ILE A 96 21.07 13.80 -3.10
N ALA A 97 22.22 14.31 -3.57
CA ALA A 97 23.12 13.52 -4.42
C ALA A 97 23.59 12.23 -3.70
N THR A 98 23.99 12.33 -2.43
CA THR A 98 24.35 11.17 -1.60
C THR A 98 23.19 10.19 -1.47
N LEU A 99 21.99 10.67 -1.14
CA LEU A 99 20.79 9.84 -1.02
C LEU A 99 20.52 9.05 -2.31
N LEU A 100 20.59 9.72 -3.47
CA LEU A 100 20.35 9.08 -4.76
C LEU A 100 21.39 8.00 -5.09
N ILE A 101 22.67 8.28 -4.82
CA ILE A 101 23.76 7.32 -5.07
C ILE A 101 23.64 6.10 -4.15
N GLU A 102 23.39 6.32 -2.86
CA GLU A 102 23.17 5.25 -1.86
C GLU A 102 21.94 4.41 -2.20
N GLN A 103 20.93 5.04 -2.79
CA GLN A 103 19.73 4.38 -3.33
C GLN A 103 19.93 3.83 -4.74
N HIS A 104 21.18 3.63 -5.15
CA HIS A 104 21.57 2.91 -6.36
C HIS A 104 21.06 3.56 -7.66
N ALA A 105 20.88 4.88 -7.70
CA ALA A 105 20.72 5.60 -8.97
C ALA A 105 21.86 5.29 -9.95
N ASP A 106 21.60 5.37 -11.25
CA ASP A 106 22.62 5.22 -12.29
C ASP A 106 23.62 6.38 -12.22
N VAL A 107 24.82 6.07 -11.74
CA VAL A 107 25.92 7.03 -11.56
C VAL A 107 26.61 7.42 -12.87
N ASN A 108 26.25 6.77 -13.98
CA ASN A 108 26.75 7.06 -15.31
C ASN A 108 25.69 7.72 -16.21
N ALA A 109 24.47 7.94 -15.71
CA ALA A 109 23.40 8.61 -16.45
C ALA A 109 23.68 10.11 -16.64
N GLY A 110 24.37 10.43 -17.73
CA GLY A 110 24.67 11.79 -18.16
C GLY A 110 23.66 12.38 -19.16
N ALA A 111 23.81 13.69 -19.43
CA ALA A 111 23.10 14.45 -20.46
C ALA A 111 23.99 15.58 -20.99
N PHE A 112 23.89 15.93 -22.28
CA PHE A 112 24.69 16.99 -22.93
C PHE A 112 26.20 16.85 -22.69
N ASP A 113 26.74 15.63 -22.80
CA ASP A 113 28.15 15.30 -22.51
C ASP A 113 28.61 15.56 -21.06
N VAL A 114 27.68 15.91 -20.17
CA VAL A 114 27.91 16.06 -18.75
C VAL A 114 27.55 14.76 -18.03
N THR A 115 28.44 14.30 -17.16
CA THR A 115 28.25 13.09 -16.34
C THR A 115 28.13 13.45 -14.86
N PRO A 116 27.54 12.58 -14.03
CA PRO A 116 27.58 12.76 -12.58
C PRO A 116 29.01 12.92 -12.05
N MET A 117 29.98 12.14 -12.58
CA MET A 117 31.39 12.24 -12.20
C MET A 117 32.00 13.61 -12.52
N SER A 118 31.72 14.19 -13.69
CA SER A 118 32.29 15.48 -14.07
C SER A 118 31.77 16.61 -13.18
N LEU A 119 30.46 16.67 -12.92
CA LEU A 119 29.89 17.67 -12.01
C LEU A 119 30.38 17.49 -10.57
N ALA A 120 30.50 16.25 -10.09
CA ALA A 120 31.04 15.99 -8.76
C ALA A 120 32.49 16.49 -8.61
N ALA A 121 33.33 16.29 -9.64
CA ALA A 121 34.70 16.77 -9.64
C ALA A 121 34.77 18.31 -9.63
N GLU A 122 33.97 18.99 -10.46
CA GLU A 122 33.89 20.47 -10.52
C GLU A 122 33.30 21.07 -9.24
N SER A 123 32.41 20.34 -8.57
CA SER A 123 31.83 20.77 -7.29
C SER A 123 32.84 20.79 -6.14
N GLY A 124 34.01 20.15 -6.28
CA GLY A 124 34.99 20.05 -5.20
C GLY A 124 34.48 19.31 -3.94
N ARG A 125 33.31 18.65 -4.00
CA ARG A 125 32.85 17.73 -2.96
C ARG A 125 33.45 16.34 -3.18
N TRP A 126 34.67 16.18 -2.69
CA TRP A 126 35.47 14.97 -2.83
C TRP A 126 34.81 13.71 -2.27
N SER A 127 33.99 13.83 -1.21
CA SER A 127 33.23 12.70 -0.67
C SER A 127 32.21 12.14 -1.67
N ILE A 128 31.61 12.99 -2.50
CA ILE A 128 30.71 12.54 -3.57
C ILE A 128 31.50 11.85 -4.69
N VAL A 129 32.69 12.36 -5.04
CA VAL A 129 33.58 11.71 -6.02
C VAL A 129 33.95 10.30 -5.55
N GLU A 130 34.35 10.14 -4.29
CA GLU A 130 34.65 8.84 -3.69
C GLU A 130 33.43 7.91 -3.71
N LEU A 131 32.26 8.41 -3.31
CA LEU A 131 31.01 7.65 -3.31
C LEU A 131 30.61 7.19 -4.71
N LEU A 132 30.68 8.06 -5.72
CA LEU A 132 30.42 7.72 -7.12
C LEU A 132 31.34 6.60 -7.60
N LEU A 133 32.65 6.68 -7.30
CA LEU A 133 33.62 5.64 -7.68
C LEU A 133 33.31 4.30 -7.02
N GLN A 134 32.98 4.28 -5.73
CA GLN A 134 32.56 3.06 -5.02
C GLN A 134 31.31 2.44 -5.64
N HIS A 135 30.39 3.27 -6.13
CA HIS A 135 29.16 2.87 -6.80
C HIS A 135 29.32 2.59 -8.30
N GLY A 136 30.55 2.58 -8.85
CA GLY A 136 30.83 2.15 -10.23
C GLY A 136 30.77 3.26 -11.28
N ALA A 137 30.93 4.51 -10.88
CA ALA A 137 31.02 5.61 -11.84
C ALA A 137 32.29 5.52 -12.69
N LEU A 138 32.15 5.78 -13.98
CA LEU A 138 33.28 5.89 -14.90
C LEU A 138 34.11 7.12 -14.56
N ARG A 139 35.43 6.98 -14.69
CA ARG A 139 36.37 8.10 -14.45
C ARG A 139 36.19 9.15 -15.54
N ALA A 140 36.05 10.40 -15.14
CA ALA A 140 36.00 11.50 -16.09
C ALA A 140 37.41 11.83 -16.59
N ARG A 141 37.48 12.21 -17.87
CA ARG A 141 38.67 12.69 -18.53
C ARG A 141 39.08 14.06 -17.98
N THR A 142 40.31 14.19 -17.49
CA THR A 142 40.76 15.42 -16.77
C THR A 142 40.88 16.65 -17.66
N ASP A 143 40.99 16.48 -18.97
CA ASP A 143 41.05 17.55 -19.96
C ASP A 143 39.69 18.24 -20.19
N GLY A 144 38.59 17.58 -19.83
CA GLY A 144 37.23 18.15 -19.91
C GLY A 144 36.69 18.67 -18.57
N LEU A 145 37.50 18.73 -17.50
CA LEU A 145 37.06 19.15 -16.16
C LEU A 145 37.59 20.55 -15.80
N HIS A 146 36.72 21.38 -15.25
CA HIS A 146 37.11 22.68 -14.70
C HIS A 146 37.42 22.61 -13.19
N PHE A 147 38.70 22.65 -12.82
CA PHE A 147 39.14 22.75 -11.42
C PHE A 147 39.37 24.20 -11.00
N ALA A 148 39.00 24.58 -9.78
CA ALA A 148 39.23 25.95 -9.30
C ALA A 148 40.71 26.23 -8.98
N SER A 149 41.51 25.18 -8.76
CA SER A 149 42.97 25.30 -8.55
C SER A 149 43.74 24.02 -8.88
N THR A 150 45.06 24.14 -9.02
CA THR A 150 45.98 23.00 -9.16
C THR A 150 45.92 22.03 -7.98
N ILE A 151 45.60 22.53 -6.78
CA ILE A 151 45.44 21.71 -5.56
C ILE A 151 44.23 20.78 -5.71
N GLU A 152 43.11 21.28 -6.22
CA GLU A 152 41.91 20.48 -6.45
C GLU A 152 42.13 19.39 -7.50
N LYS A 153 42.80 19.75 -8.61
CA LYS A 153 43.21 18.77 -9.63
C LYS A 153 44.08 17.68 -9.03
N SER A 154 45.06 18.05 -8.20
CA SER A 154 45.95 17.10 -7.52
C SER A 154 45.17 16.20 -6.54
N ARG A 155 44.18 16.75 -5.83
CA ARG A 155 43.32 16.00 -4.92
C ARG A 155 42.44 14.99 -5.67
N TYR A 156 41.85 15.39 -6.79
CA TYR A 156 41.09 14.48 -7.66
C TYR A 156 41.95 13.30 -8.12
N LEU A 157 43.16 13.57 -8.63
CA LEU A 157 44.10 12.52 -9.05
C LEU A 157 44.51 11.60 -7.90
N SER A 158 44.68 12.14 -6.69
CA SER A 158 44.97 11.36 -5.48
C SER A 158 43.82 10.41 -5.11
N ILE A 159 42.57 10.83 -5.27
CA ILE A 159 41.40 9.97 -5.06
C ILE A 159 41.36 8.86 -6.12
N LEU A 160 41.60 9.19 -7.39
CA LEU A 160 41.63 8.21 -8.47
C LEU A 160 42.72 7.16 -8.32
N SER A 161 43.87 7.52 -7.73
CA SER A 161 44.96 6.57 -7.50
C SER A 161 44.68 5.64 -6.31
N LYS A 162 44.04 6.14 -5.26
CA LYS A 162 43.67 5.36 -4.07
C LYS A 162 42.48 4.43 -4.31
N THR A 163 41.49 4.89 -5.09
CA THR A 163 40.29 4.12 -5.37
C THR A 163 40.54 3.22 -6.56
N LYS A 164 40.75 1.92 -6.31
CA LYS A 164 40.87 0.91 -7.38
C LYS A 164 39.64 1.01 -8.28
N PRO A 165 39.81 1.13 -9.61
CA PRO A 165 38.68 1.06 -10.51
C PRO A 165 38.04 -0.31 -10.33
N LYS A 166 36.70 -0.36 -10.27
CA LYS A 166 35.99 -1.63 -10.39
C LYS A 166 36.44 -2.30 -11.69
N SER A 167 36.86 -3.55 -11.57
CA SER A 167 37.44 -4.35 -12.65
C SER A 167 36.42 -4.65 -13.75
N SER A 168 35.13 -4.62 -13.38
CA SER A 168 33.98 -4.79 -14.26
C SER A 168 32.81 -3.95 -13.76
N LEU A 169 31.89 -3.58 -14.67
CA LEU A 169 30.55 -3.06 -14.34
C LEU A 169 29.75 -4.02 -13.43
N SER A 170 30.15 -5.29 -13.34
CA SER A 170 29.55 -6.32 -12.50
C SER A 170 30.04 -6.33 -11.04
N ASP A 171 31.05 -5.52 -10.67
CA ASP A 171 31.52 -5.49 -9.29
C ASP A 171 30.41 -4.94 -8.37
N PRO A 172 30.08 -5.63 -7.26
CA PRO A 172 28.91 -5.33 -6.45
C PRO A 172 29.00 -3.92 -5.87
N ARG A 173 27.92 -3.14 -6.00
CA ARG A 173 27.81 -1.82 -5.38
C ARG A 173 27.78 -1.97 -3.85
N PRO A 174 28.19 -0.94 -3.09
CA PRO A 174 27.96 -0.92 -1.65
C PRO A 174 26.50 -1.27 -1.30
N PRO A 175 26.26 -1.98 -0.19
CA PRO A 175 24.91 -2.38 0.20
C PRO A 175 23.95 -1.19 0.26
N ARG A 176 22.73 -1.39 -0.25
CA ARG A 176 21.71 -0.35 -0.27
C ARG A 176 21.12 -0.15 1.13
N PRO A 177 21.05 1.08 1.67
CA PRO A 177 20.22 1.37 2.83
C PRO A 177 18.75 1.09 2.53
N CYS A 178 18.00 0.53 3.48
CA CYS A 178 16.60 0.22 3.24
C CYS A 178 15.76 1.50 3.05
N PRO A 179 14.94 1.61 1.99
CA PRO A 179 14.08 2.79 1.75
C PRO A 179 12.96 3.01 2.78
N CYS A 180 12.88 2.18 3.83
CA CYS A 180 12.04 2.45 5.00
C CYS A 180 12.71 3.37 6.02
N TRP A 181 13.99 3.70 5.81
CA TRP A 181 14.76 4.63 6.64
C TRP A 181 14.92 4.19 8.09
N SER A 182 14.78 2.89 8.37
CA SER A 182 14.98 2.31 9.71
C SER A 182 16.44 2.29 10.18
N GLY A 183 17.37 2.79 9.37
CA GLY A 183 18.82 2.70 9.60
C GLY A 183 19.44 1.33 9.29
N LYS A 184 18.67 0.35 8.81
CA LYS A 184 19.16 -0.98 8.41
C LYS A 184 19.49 -1.03 6.92
N LEU A 185 20.33 -1.97 6.52
CA LEU A 185 20.52 -2.31 5.12
C LEU A 185 19.27 -2.99 4.56
N LEU A 186 19.04 -2.86 3.25
CA LEU A 186 17.93 -3.51 2.56
C LEU A 186 17.97 -5.04 2.78
N SER A 187 19.16 -5.63 2.66
CA SER A 187 19.44 -7.06 2.89
C SER A 187 19.13 -7.55 4.31
N GLU A 188 19.00 -6.63 5.27
CA GLU A 188 18.74 -6.91 6.69
C GLU A 188 17.34 -6.43 7.11
N CYS A 189 16.52 -6.00 6.14
CA CYS A 189 15.23 -5.35 6.37
C CYS A 189 14.16 -5.88 5.41
N HIS A 190 13.63 -5.09 4.49
CA HIS A 190 12.54 -5.51 3.60
C HIS A 190 12.94 -6.60 2.59
N ALA A 191 14.23 -6.87 2.35
CA ALA A 191 14.65 -8.04 1.56
C ALA A 191 14.63 -9.36 2.35
N THR A 192 14.38 -9.34 3.66
CA THR A 192 14.25 -10.54 4.51
C THR A 192 12.81 -11.05 4.61
N GLY A 193 11.88 -10.44 3.87
CA GLY A 193 10.45 -10.72 3.89
C GLY A 193 9.61 -9.54 4.37
N GLU A 194 8.30 -9.75 4.44
CA GLU A 194 7.29 -8.74 4.77
C GLU A 194 7.53 -8.05 6.12
N LYS A 195 7.11 -6.80 6.21
CA LYS A 195 7.16 -5.98 7.43
C LYS A 195 5.81 -5.29 7.64
N PRO A 196 5.35 -5.07 8.88
CA PRO A 196 4.09 -4.34 9.09
C PRO A 196 4.23 -2.89 8.63
N TYR A 197 3.16 -2.35 8.03
CA TYR A 197 3.06 -0.94 7.70
C TYR A 197 3.10 -0.11 9.00
N PRO A 198 3.95 0.92 9.10
CA PRO A 198 4.14 1.58 10.38
C PRO A 198 2.90 2.35 10.86
N ASP A 199 2.58 2.21 12.15
CA ASP A 199 1.36 2.79 12.73
C ASP A 199 1.30 4.32 12.70
N ASN A 200 2.45 4.99 12.73
CA ASN A 200 2.56 6.43 12.70
C ASN A 200 2.47 7.02 11.28
N PHE A 201 2.44 6.19 10.25
CA PHE A 201 2.35 6.66 8.86
C PHE A 201 0.93 7.07 8.51
N VAL A 202 0.77 7.91 7.49
CA VAL A 202 -0.56 8.33 7.02
C VAL A 202 -1.38 7.11 6.60
N CYS A 203 -2.64 7.05 7.03
CA CYS A 203 -3.52 5.97 6.65
C CYS A 203 -3.98 6.11 5.19
N GLY A 204 -3.73 5.08 4.37
CA GLY A 204 -4.13 5.05 2.96
C GLY A 204 -5.64 5.01 2.67
N CYS A 205 -6.51 4.97 3.69
CA CYS A 205 -7.96 4.89 3.49
C CYS A 205 -8.65 6.20 3.06
N GLY A 206 -7.89 7.29 2.90
CA GLY A 206 -8.40 8.61 2.50
C GLY A 206 -9.00 9.45 3.63
N LYS A 207 -8.98 8.98 4.89
CA LYS A 207 -9.30 9.84 6.04
C LYS A 207 -8.15 10.82 6.29
N LYS A 208 -8.45 12.12 6.14
CA LYS A 208 -7.47 13.20 6.35
C LYS A 208 -6.92 13.19 7.79
N ASN A 209 -5.62 13.45 7.91
CA ASN A 209 -4.90 13.68 9.17
C ASN A 209 -5.05 12.55 10.21
N ARG A 210 -5.08 11.30 9.76
CA ARG A 210 -5.04 10.14 10.65
C ARG A 210 -3.86 9.26 10.31
N SER A 211 -3.12 8.83 11.33
CA SER A 211 -2.14 7.76 11.14
C SER A 211 -2.84 6.41 10.97
N PHE A 212 -2.13 5.43 10.42
CA PHE A 212 -2.64 4.09 10.16
C PHE A 212 -3.08 3.40 11.44
N GLY A 213 -2.24 3.40 12.47
CA GLY A 213 -2.52 2.80 13.77
C GLY A 213 -3.73 3.46 14.44
N GLU A 214 -3.96 4.76 14.22
CA GLU A 214 -5.13 5.46 14.75
C GLU A 214 -6.41 5.27 13.92
N CYS A 215 -6.31 4.67 12.74
CA CYS A 215 -7.40 4.55 11.78
C CYS A 215 -7.68 3.10 11.38
N CYS A 216 -7.07 2.61 10.30
CA CYS A 216 -7.30 1.25 9.80
C CYS A 216 -6.68 0.18 10.70
N GLY A 217 -5.51 0.44 11.30
CA GLY A 217 -4.89 -0.45 12.28
C GLY A 217 -5.81 -0.70 13.48
N ARG A 218 -6.44 0.35 14.04
CA ARG A 218 -7.49 0.24 15.07
C ARG A 218 -8.70 -0.62 14.68
N ARG A 219 -8.94 -0.81 13.38
CA ARG A 219 -10.08 -1.58 12.84
C ARG A 219 -9.70 -3.03 12.53
N GLY A 220 -8.48 -3.45 12.86
CA GLY A 220 -7.98 -4.81 12.59
C GLY A 220 -7.56 -5.04 11.13
N ILE A 221 -7.49 -3.98 10.31
CA ILE A 221 -6.93 -4.07 8.95
C ILE A 221 -5.42 -4.14 9.10
N GLN A 222 -4.80 -5.15 8.48
CA GLN A 222 -3.36 -5.28 8.41
C GLN A 222 -2.87 -4.77 7.06
N VAL A 223 -1.75 -4.04 7.06
CA VAL A 223 -1.04 -3.67 5.84
C VAL A 223 0.38 -4.11 6.06
N VAL A 224 0.93 -4.85 5.10
CA VAL A 224 2.32 -5.26 5.09
C VAL A 224 3.05 -4.51 3.98
N GLU A 225 4.34 -4.36 4.16
CA GLU A 225 5.28 -3.77 3.24
C GLU A 225 6.25 -4.86 2.79
N GLU A 226 6.36 -5.03 1.47
CA GLU A 226 7.28 -5.99 0.86
C GLU A 226 8.25 -5.26 -0.08
N TRP A 227 9.46 -5.79 -0.22
CA TRP A 227 10.42 -5.31 -1.20
C TRP A 227 10.11 -5.87 -2.58
N ASP A 228 9.91 -4.99 -3.56
CA ASP A 228 9.88 -5.37 -4.97
C ASP A 228 11.31 -5.37 -5.54
N PRO A 229 11.88 -6.53 -5.92
CA PRO A 229 13.21 -6.59 -6.50
C PRO A 229 13.29 -6.04 -7.93
N GLU A 230 12.19 -6.07 -8.69
CA GLU A 230 12.14 -5.61 -10.08
C GLU A 230 12.02 -4.08 -10.13
N ASP A 231 10.97 -3.55 -9.49
CA ASP A 231 10.68 -2.11 -9.46
C ASP A 231 11.49 -1.37 -8.39
N LYS A 232 12.22 -2.10 -7.53
CA LYS A 232 13.21 -1.56 -6.57
C LYS A 232 12.62 -0.56 -5.56
N TRP A 233 11.44 -0.88 -5.02
CA TRP A 233 10.77 -0.07 -4.00
C TRP A 233 10.00 -0.93 -2.99
N ILE A 234 9.51 -0.28 -1.94
CA ILE A 234 8.72 -0.93 -0.90
C ILE A 234 7.24 -0.82 -1.29
N MET A 235 6.63 -1.95 -1.63
CA MET A 235 5.22 -2.04 -1.98
C MET A 235 4.37 -2.31 -0.75
N PRO A 236 3.37 -1.45 -0.44
CA PRO A 236 2.39 -1.76 0.57
C PRO A 236 1.33 -2.72 -0.01
N SER A 237 1.29 -3.94 0.52
CA SER A 237 0.24 -4.93 0.26
C SER A 237 -0.75 -4.92 1.42
N THR A 238 -2.03 -4.73 1.13
CA THR A 238 -3.07 -4.71 2.17
C THR A 238 -3.49 -6.15 2.46
N ILE A 239 -3.16 -6.67 3.64
CA ILE A 239 -3.73 -7.93 4.12
C ILE A 239 -5.07 -7.63 4.78
N ARG A 240 -6.12 -7.95 4.04
CA ARG A 240 -7.49 -7.55 4.32
C ARG A 240 -8.20 -8.45 5.34
N THR A 241 -7.58 -8.73 6.48
CA THR A 241 -8.23 -9.52 7.54
C THR A 241 -9.43 -8.77 8.12
N MET A 242 -10.60 -9.37 7.98
CA MET A 242 -11.81 -8.95 8.69
C MET A 242 -11.74 -9.43 10.14
N ARG A 243 -12.24 -8.63 11.08
CA ARG A 243 -12.51 -9.15 12.42
C ARG A 243 -13.67 -10.15 12.31
N TYR A 244 -13.41 -11.41 12.64
CA TYR A 244 -14.44 -12.45 12.67
C TYR A 244 -15.46 -12.16 13.78
N PRO A 245 -16.73 -12.59 13.62
CA PRO A 245 -17.75 -12.44 14.66
C PRO A 245 -17.30 -13.07 15.99
N THR A 246 -17.66 -12.46 17.11
CA THR A 246 -17.43 -13.03 18.44
C THR A 246 -18.60 -13.93 18.86
N GLU A 247 -18.37 -14.88 19.76
CA GLU A 247 -19.31 -15.95 20.17
C GLU A 247 -20.68 -15.41 20.66
N ASP A 248 -20.72 -14.20 21.20
CA ASP A 248 -21.90 -13.46 21.64
C ASP A 248 -22.78 -12.94 20.48
N GLN A 249 -22.30 -13.04 19.24
CA GLN A 249 -22.93 -12.53 18.04
C GLN A 249 -23.61 -13.59 17.18
N VAL A 250 -23.92 -14.82 17.62
CA VAL A 250 -24.69 -15.83 16.84
C VAL A 250 -25.51 -16.77 17.75
N SER A 251 -26.49 -17.50 17.19
CA SER A 251 -27.46 -18.29 17.96
C SER A 251 -26.81 -19.50 18.67
N PRO A 252 -27.38 -19.94 19.82
CA PRO A 252 -26.82 -21.04 20.63
C PRO A 252 -26.77 -22.41 19.92
N ASP A 253 -27.51 -22.58 18.82
CA ASP A 253 -27.74 -23.89 18.19
C ASP A 253 -26.60 -24.34 17.25
N ALA A 254 -25.63 -23.47 16.93
CA ALA A 254 -24.54 -23.77 16.01
C ALA A 254 -23.51 -24.77 16.58
N TRP A 255 -23.40 -24.90 17.91
CA TRP A 255 -22.33 -25.62 18.59
C TRP A 255 -22.44 -27.16 18.51
N THR A 256 -23.65 -27.70 18.63
CA THR A 256 -23.88 -29.14 18.88
C THR A 256 -23.51 -30.06 17.72
N HIS A 257 -23.56 -29.56 16.48
CA HIS A 257 -23.27 -30.35 15.27
C HIS A 257 -21.78 -30.35 14.90
N VAL A 258 -21.08 -29.26 15.24
CA VAL A 258 -19.66 -29.06 14.95
C VAL A 258 -18.81 -29.89 15.91
N GLU A 259 -19.15 -29.93 17.20
CA GLU A 259 -18.37 -30.66 18.21
C GLU A 259 -18.26 -32.16 17.89
N ALA A 260 -19.35 -32.78 17.43
CA ALA A 260 -19.36 -34.21 17.06
C ALA A 260 -18.64 -34.50 15.73
N GLY A 261 -18.75 -33.61 14.75
CA GLY A 261 -18.19 -33.80 13.39
C GLY A 261 -16.72 -33.40 13.25
N MET A 262 -16.28 -32.37 13.97
CA MET A 262 -14.92 -31.82 13.84
C MET A 262 -13.92 -32.33 14.86
N ARG A 263 -14.32 -33.00 15.96
CA ARG A 263 -13.39 -33.52 16.97
C ARG A 263 -12.24 -34.30 16.35
N LYS A 264 -12.56 -35.17 15.39
CA LYS A 264 -11.57 -35.95 14.63
C LYS A 264 -10.64 -35.08 13.77
N HIS A 265 -11.10 -33.97 13.20
CA HIS A 265 -10.26 -33.05 12.42
C HIS A 265 -9.39 -32.15 13.29
N ILE A 266 -9.92 -31.70 14.43
CA ILE A 266 -9.18 -30.92 15.44
C ILE A 266 -8.07 -31.77 16.04
N ASP A 267 -8.36 -33.03 16.37
CA ASP A 267 -7.36 -33.97 16.88
C ASP A 267 -6.25 -34.22 15.84
N ILE A 268 -6.60 -34.30 14.54
CA ILE A 268 -5.63 -34.37 13.45
C ILE A 268 -4.79 -33.09 13.39
N MET A 269 -5.39 -31.90 13.36
CA MET A 269 -4.65 -30.63 13.33
C MET A 269 -3.74 -30.44 14.54
N ARG A 270 -4.20 -30.82 15.73
CA ARG A 270 -3.41 -30.78 16.98
C ARG A 270 -2.28 -31.82 17.02
N SER A 271 -2.35 -32.84 16.16
CA SER A 271 -1.31 -33.86 16.01
C SER A 271 -0.26 -33.52 14.94
N LEU A 272 -0.46 -32.45 14.17
CA LEU A 272 0.50 -32.02 13.15
C LEU A 272 1.72 -31.35 13.79
N ASP A 273 2.91 -31.68 13.31
CA ASP A 273 4.12 -30.93 13.63
C ASP A 273 4.20 -29.60 12.84
N ALA A 274 5.25 -28.80 13.07
CA ALA A 274 5.38 -27.48 12.46
C ALA A 274 5.47 -27.52 10.92
N GLU A 275 6.06 -28.57 10.36
CA GLU A 275 6.23 -28.74 8.91
C GLU A 275 4.89 -29.18 8.28
N GLN A 276 4.19 -30.12 8.91
CA GLN A 276 2.87 -30.58 8.50
C GLN A 276 1.79 -29.50 8.66
N MET A 277 1.89 -28.68 9.71
CA MET A 277 1.03 -27.52 9.91
C MET A 277 1.27 -26.49 8.81
N GLN A 278 2.53 -26.28 8.42
CA GLN A 278 2.88 -25.38 7.33
C GLN A 278 2.37 -25.91 5.98
N GLU A 279 2.50 -27.21 5.70
CA GLU A 279 1.94 -27.84 4.50
C GLU A 279 0.40 -27.76 4.49
N ALA A 280 -0.26 -27.96 5.63
CA ALA A 280 -1.71 -27.80 5.75
C ALA A 280 -2.15 -26.34 5.53
N VAL A 281 -1.39 -25.37 6.03
CA VAL A 281 -1.61 -23.94 5.79
C VAL A 281 -1.38 -23.60 4.31
N GLU A 282 -0.35 -24.15 3.67
CA GLU A 282 -0.07 -23.99 2.25
C GLU A 282 -1.19 -24.62 1.39
N MET A 283 -1.71 -25.80 1.77
CA MET A 283 -2.88 -26.40 1.11
C MET A 283 -4.14 -25.54 1.26
N LEU A 284 -4.34 -24.91 2.43
CA LEU A 284 -5.44 -23.96 2.65
C LEU A 284 -5.26 -22.65 1.89
N GLN A 285 -4.02 -22.24 1.67
CA GLN A 285 -3.66 -21.10 0.82
C GLN A 285 -3.88 -21.41 -0.67
N GLN A 286 -3.77 -22.69 -1.09
CA GLN A 286 -3.99 -23.11 -2.49
C GLN A 286 -5.47 -23.11 -2.92
N SER A 287 -6.43 -23.21 -2.00
CA SER A 287 -7.83 -22.75 -2.18
C SER A 287 -8.57 -22.82 -0.85
N LYS A 288 -9.19 -21.71 -0.44
CA LYS A 288 -10.05 -21.66 0.77
C LYS A 288 -11.38 -22.43 0.60
N ILE A 289 -11.81 -22.69 -0.63
CA ILE A 289 -13.13 -23.25 -0.93
C ILE A 289 -13.33 -24.70 -0.44
N PRO A 290 -12.41 -25.66 -0.71
CA PRO A 290 -12.57 -27.05 -0.30
C PRO A 290 -12.77 -27.23 1.21
N MET A 291 -12.08 -26.43 2.03
CA MET A 291 -12.25 -26.46 3.48
C MET A 291 -13.68 -26.07 3.86
N PHE A 292 -14.14 -24.89 3.43
CA PHE A 292 -15.48 -24.41 3.77
C PHE A 292 -16.58 -25.33 3.24
N ARG A 293 -16.42 -25.91 2.05
CA ARG A 293 -17.36 -26.92 1.53
C ARG A 293 -17.48 -28.10 2.49
N LYS A 294 -16.36 -28.66 2.94
CA LYS A 294 -16.36 -29.78 3.88
C LYS A 294 -17.04 -29.43 5.20
N VAL A 295 -16.74 -28.25 5.76
CA VAL A 295 -17.39 -27.77 6.99
C VAL A 295 -18.90 -27.63 6.80
N LEU A 296 -19.32 -26.94 5.75
CA LEU A 296 -20.74 -26.69 5.46
C LEU A 296 -21.50 -27.99 5.17
N SER A 297 -20.86 -28.95 4.52
CA SER A 297 -21.42 -30.28 4.26
C SER A 297 -21.70 -31.03 5.57
N ILE A 298 -20.76 -31.02 6.52
CA ILE A 298 -20.94 -31.59 7.86
C ILE A 298 -22.11 -30.92 8.61
N MET A 299 -22.28 -29.61 8.41
CA MET A 299 -23.35 -28.83 9.04
C MET A 299 -24.70 -28.94 8.31
N GLY A 300 -24.77 -29.60 7.15
CA GLY A 300 -25.97 -29.63 6.32
C GLY A 300 -26.36 -28.26 5.75
N LEU A 301 -25.39 -27.36 5.60
CA LEU A 301 -25.57 -25.97 5.15
C LEU A 301 -24.99 -25.70 3.76
N GLU A 302 -24.36 -26.68 3.11
CA GLU A 302 -23.70 -26.49 1.80
C GLU A 302 -24.67 -25.96 0.73
N ASP A 303 -25.89 -26.51 0.68
CA ASP A 303 -26.93 -26.10 -0.27
C ASP A 303 -27.45 -24.67 -0.05
N ARG A 304 -27.10 -24.03 1.06
CA ARG A 304 -27.46 -22.62 1.34
C ARG A 304 -26.49 -21.63 0.69
N VAL A 305 -25.35 -22.09 0.20
CA VAL A 305 -24.36 -21.22 -0.44
C VAL A 305 -24.55 -21.24 -1.95
N ASP A 306 -24.85 -20.06 -2.49
CA ASP A 306 -25.10 -19.87 -3.92
C ASP A 306 -23.87 -20.24 -4.78
N PRO A 307 -24.07 -20.91 -5.95
CA PRO A 307 -22.97 -21.21 -6.87
C PRO A 307 -22.17 -19.98 -7.33
N ALA A 308 -22.83 -18.84 -7.57
CA ALA A 308 -22.14 -17.61 -7.95
C ALA A 308 -21.35 -17.01 -6.78
N TYR A 309 -21.82 -17.23 -5.55
CA TYR A 309 -21.07 -16.84 -4.34
C TYR A 309 -19.79 -17.65 -4.21
N TRP A 310 -19.85 -18.98 -4.44
CA TRP A 310 -18.64 -19.82 -4.47
C TRP A 310 -17.65 -19.36 -5.53
N TYR A 311 -18.14 -19.07 -6.74
CA TYR A 311 -17.30 -18.56 -7.82
C TYR A 311 -16.61 -17.25 -7.43
N ALA A 312 -17.38 -16.27 -6.94
CA ALA A 312 -16.84 -14.98 -6.53
C ALA A 312 -15.85 -15.10 -5.37
N LEU A 313 -16.11 -15.99 -4.41
CA LEU A 313 -15.23 -16.23 -3.27
C LEU A 313 -13.85 -16.73 -3.70
N ASP A 314 -13.75 -17.52 -4.79
CA ASP A 314 -12.48 -18.00 -5.35
C ASP A 314 -11.63 -16.88 -5.94
N LYS A 315 -12.27 -15.78 -6.38
CA LYS A 315 -11.62 -14.68 -7.10
C LYS A 315 -11.14 -13.54 -6.20
N VAL A 316 -11.59 -13.49 -4.95
CA VAL A 316 -11.24 -12.41 -4.01
C VAL A 316 -10.43 -12.92 -2.82
N ASP A 317 -9.72 -12.04 -2.14
CA ASP A 317 -8.87 -12.35 -0.97
C ASP A 317 -9.61 -12.21 0.38
N PHE A 318 -10.90 -11.88 0.37
CA PHE A 318 -11.71 -11.67 1.58
C PHE A 318 -12.96 -12.56 1.63
N PHE A 319 -13.63 -12.58 2.78
CA PHE A 319 -14.96 -13.17 2.96
C PHE A 319 -15.97 -12.03 3.15
N PRO A 320 -16.99 -11.88 2.27
CA PRO A 320 -17.93 -10.80 2.42
C PRO A 320 -18.89 -11.08 3.58
N GLN A 321 -19.06 -10.10 4.45
CA GLN A 321 -20.13 -10.04 5.44
C GLN A 321 -20.50 -8.57 5.63
N PRO A 322 -21.65 -8.25 6.25
CA PRO A 322 -21.93 -6.88 6.61
C PRO A 322 -20.82 -6.27 7.45
N TRP A 323 -20.29 -5.13 7.01
CA TRP A 323 -19.07 -4.55 7.57
C TRP A 323 -19.30 -3.76 8.87
N GLU A 324 -20.55 -3.44 9.25
CA GLU A 324 -20.89 -2.67 10.48
C GLU A 324 -20.03 -1.41 10.75
N GLY A 325 -19.54 -0.73 9.70
CA GLY A 325 -18.66 0.44 9.83
C GLY A 325 -17.19 0.13 10.15
N GLN A 326 -16.80 -1.14 10.19
CA GLN A 326 -15.41 -1.62 10.28
C GLN A 326 -14.56 -1.05 9.12
N LEU A 327 -15.12 -1.04 7.90
CA LEU A 327 -14.42 -0.55 6.72
C LEU A 327 -14.58 0.96 6.50
N SER A 328 -13.61 1.57 5.81
CA SER A 328 -13.77 2.93 5.29
C SER A 328 -14.73 2.92 4.09
N LYS A 329 -15.30 4.07 3.71
CA LYS A 329 -16.15 4.15 2.51
C LYS A 329 -15.39 3.74 1.24
N VAL A 330 -14.11 4.11 1.15
CA VAL A 330 -13.26 3.80 -0.01
C VAL A 330 -13.03 2.28 -0.10
N GLU A 331 -12.64 1.65 1.01
CA GLU A 331 -12.38 0.21 1.04
C GLU A 331 -13.66 -0.61 0.85
N ALA A 332 -14.77 -0.19 1.45
CA ALA A 332 -16.07 -0.84 1.26
C ALA A 332 -16.54 -0.77 -0.20
N HIS A 333 -16.28 0.34 -0.89
CA HIS A 333 -16.58 0.47 -2.32
C HIS A 333 -15.71 -0.46 -3.16
N LYS A 334 -14.39 -0.46 -2.93
CA LYS A 334 -13.43 -1.33 -3.63
C LYS A 334 -13.80 -2.81 -3.50
N ARG A 335 -14.09 -3.28 -2.28
CA ARG A 335 -14.51 -4.69 -2.05
C ARG A 335 -15.85 -5.02 -2.71
N MET A 336 -16.82 -4.11 -2.64
CA MET A 336 -18.11 -4.29 -3.30
C MET A 336 -17.93 -4.43 -4.81
N GLU A 337 -17.08 -3.61 -5.42
CA GLU A 337 -16.79 -3.64 -6.86
C GLU A 337 -16.04 -4.90 -7.27
N GLU A 338 -14.97 -5.28 -6.55
CA GLU A 338 -14.23 -6.54 -6.78
C GLU A 338 -15.16 -7.76 -6.72
N TRP A 339 -15.97 -7.86 -5.66
CA TRP A 339 -16.93 -8.95 -5.48
C TRP A 339 -17.99 -8.98 -6.58
N ASN A 340 -18.66 -7.86 -6.83
CA ASN A 340 -19.75 -7.82 -7.79
C ASN A 340 -19.25 -8.03 -9.23
N THR A 341 -18.00 -7.65 -9.53
CA THR A 341 -17.35 -7.95 -10.81
C THR A 341 -17.17 -9.46 -10.98
N ALA A 342 -16.72 -10.17 -9.94
CA ALA A 342 -16.60 -11.63 -9.99
C ALA A 342 -17.97 -12.34 -10.12
N VAL A 343 -19.02 -11.80 -9.49
CA VAL A 343 -20.39 -12.29 -9.70
C VAL A 343 -20.88 -12.03 -11.14
N ASP A 344 -20.57 -10.86 -11.70
CA ASP A 344 -20.91 -10.55 -13.10
C ASP A 344 -20.13 -11.43 -14.09
N GLU A 345 -18.88 -11.75 -13.78
CA GLU A 345 -18.07 -12.73 -14.52
C GLU A 345 -18.75 -14.10 -14.52
N TYR A 346 -19.18 -14.62 -13.36
CA TYR A 346 -19.95 -15.87 -13.26
C TYR A 346 -21.19 -15.85 -14.16
N ILE A 347 -22.00 -14.79 -14.07
CA ILE A 347 -23.22 -14.63 -14.88
C ILE A 347 -22.91 -14.67 -16.38
N SER A 348 -21.75 -14.14 -16.78
CA SER A 348 -21.35 -14.08 -18.20
C SER A 348 -20.69 -15.34 -18.73
N THR A 349 -20.04 -16.12 -17.87
CA THR A 349 -19.16 -17.24 -18.28
C THR A 349 -19.71 -18.61 -17.92
N VAL A 350 -20.46 -18.72 -16.83
CA VAL A 350 -21.00 -19.98 -16.33
C VAL A 350 -22.44 -20.16 -16.80
N HIS A 351 -22.76 -21.36 -17.27
CA HIS A 351 -24.11 -21.69 -17.73
C HIS A 351 -25.05 -21.98 -16.54
N ASP A 352 -25.56 -20.91 -15.91
CA ASP A 352 -26.60 -20.96 -14.88
C ASP A 352 -27.97 -20.66 -15.52
N TYR A 353 -28.93 -21.57 -15.34
CA TYR A 353 -30.27 -21.44 -15.94
C TYR A 353 -31.15 -20.40 -15.25
N ARG A 354 -30.76 -19.91 -14.06
CA ARG A 354 -31.54 -18.93 -13.33
C ARG A 354 -31.52 -17.58 -14.03
N PRO A 355 -32.60 -16.79 -13.96
CA PRO A 355 -32.59 -15.40 -14.43
C PRO A 355 -31.45 -14.62 -13.76
N ARG A 356 -30.77 -13.75 -14.53
CA ARG A 356 -29.68 -12.89 -14.03
C ARG A 356 -30.02 -12.22 -12.70
N ILE A 357 -31.23 -11.67 -12.58
CA ILE A 357 -31.66 -10.95 -11.38
C ILE A 357 -31.70 -11.83 -10.13
N ASP A 358 -32.02 -13.12 -10.26
CA ASP A 358 -32.09 -14.03 -9.12
C ASP A 358 -30.69 -14.37 -8.59
N ILE A 359 -29.72 -14.52 -9.51
CA ILE A 359 -28.30 -14.66 -9.17
C ILE A 359 -27.78 -13.38 -8.50
N GLU A 360 -28.14 -12.22 -9.04
CA GLU A 360 -27.76 -10.92 -8.45
C GLU A 360 -28.33 -10.74 -7.03
N ILE A 361 -29.59 -11.11 -6.79
CA ILE A 361 -30.22 -11.06 -5.47
C ILE A 361 -29.59 -12.06 -4.48
N ALA A 362 -29.13 -13.21 -4.97
CA ALA A 362 -28.53 -14.24 -4.14
C ALA A 362 -27.06 -13.98 -3.77
N SER A 363 -26.34 -13.22 -4.62
CA SER A 363 -24.87 -13.16 -4.52
C SER A 363 -24.26 -11.75 -4.54
N LYS A 364 -24.93 -10.71 -5.05
CA LYS A 364 -24.33 -9.36 -5.06
C LYS A 364 -24.42 -8.68 -3.69
N ILE A 365 -23.36 -7.95 -3.34
CA ILE A 365 -23.26 -7.19 -2.10
C ILE A 365 -23.33 -5.68 -2.34
N GLY A 366 -23.80 -4.93 -1.35
CA GLY A 366 -23.81 -3.48 -1.35
C GLY A 366 -22.62 -2.87 -0.62
N MET A 367 -22.61 -1.53 -0.54
CA MET A 367 -21.59 -0.74 0.19
C MET A 367 -21.43 -1.12 1.66
N ASN A 368 -22.45 -1.72 2.27
CA ASN A 368 -22.40 -2.16 3.66
C ASN A 368 -21.92 -3.61 3.82
N GLY A 369 -21.60 -4.32 2.73
CA GLY A 369 -21.12 -5.70 2.76
C GLY A 369 -22.19 -6.76 2.82
N GLY A 370 -23.43 -6.40 3.18
CA GLY A 370 -24.60 -7.25 3.05
C GLY A 370 -25.20 -7.23 1.64
N PRO A 371 -26.42 -7.75 1.44
CA PRO A 371 -27.05 -7.86 0.12
C PRO A 371 -27.15 -6.52 -0.60
N LEU A 372 -26.88 -6.51 -1.91
CA LEU A 372 -27.14 -5.34 -2.76
C LEU A 372 -28.65 -5.06 -2.85
N TYR A 373 -29.43 -6.13 -3.03
CA TYR A 373 -30.89 -6.11 -3.08
C TYR A 373 -31.44 -6.57 -1.73
N LYS A 374 -32.12 -5.68 -1.01
CA LYS A 374 -32.64 -6.01 0.31
C LYS A 374 -33.83 -6.97 0.20
N ARG A 375 -34.06 -7.76 1.26
CA ARG A 375 -35.25 -8.63 1.37
C ARG A 375 -36.10 -8.23 2.56
N CYS A 376 -37.40 -8.46 2.46
CA CYS A 376 -38.32 -8.29 3.59
C CYS A 376 -37.97 -9.27 4.71
N GLN A 377 -37.91 -8.79 5.94
CA GLN A 377 -37.63 -9.60 7.14
C GLN A 377 -38.89 -9.77 8.02
N ALA A 378 -40.07 -9.69 7.42
CA ALA A 378 -41.29 -10.11 8.08
C ALA A 378 -41.48 -11.61 7.90
N ASP A 379 -41.95 -12.29 8.95
CA ASP A 379 -42.21 -13.72 8.91
C ASP A 379 -43.11 -14.07 7.72
N ASP A 380 -42.81 -15.17 7.03
CA ASP A 380 -43.51 -15.68 5.84
C ASP A 380 -43.54 -14.73 4.62
N CYS A 381 -42.60 -13.79 4.52
CA CYS A 381 -42.51 -12.88 3.38
C CYS A 381 -41.20 -13.06 2.60
N ASN A 382 -41.31 -13.46 1.33
CA ASN A 382 -40.16 -13.69 0.44
C ASN A 382 -39.93 -12.53 -0.55
N LYS A 383 -40.51 -11.35 -0.30
CA LYS A 383 -40.33 -10.19 -1.20
C LYS A 383 -38.93 -9.62 -1.07
N ALA A 384 -38.29 -9.37 -2.20
CA ALA A 384 -36.99 -8.72 -2.31
C ALA A 384 -37.06 -7.51 -3.25
N GLU A 385 -36.15 -6.56 -3.07
CA GLU A 385 -35.87 -5.53 -4.07
C GLU A 385 -35.48 -6.19 -5.40
N LYS A 386 -35.88 -5.54 -6.50
CA LYS A 386 -35.48 -5.86 -7.87
C LYS A 386 -35.03 -4.56 -8.53
N ARG A 387 -34.42 -4.64 -9.72
CA ARG A 387 -33.96 -3.46 -10.49
C ARG A 387 -35.05 -2.40 -10.67
N ASP A 388 -36.31 -2.82 -10.83
CA ASP A 388 -37.46 -1.95 -11.13
C ASP A 388 -38.50 -1.83 -9.99
N LEU A 389 -38.23 -2.36 -8.79
CA LEU A 389 -39.16 -2.29 -7.65
C LEU A 389 -38.89 -1.08 -6.74
N GLU A 390 -39.93 -0.60 -6.06
CA GLU A 390 -39.81 0.37 -4.98
C GLU A 390 -38.88 -0.14 -3.88
N LYS A 391 -37.98 0.74 -3.40
CA LYS A 391 -37.07 0.43 -2.30
C LYS A 391 -37.85 0.01 -1.06
N LEU A 392 -37.37 -1.03 -0.39
CA LEU A 392 -37.97 -1.53 0.84
C LEU A 392 -37.97 -0.44 1.92
N LEU A 393 -38.98 -0.47 2.78
CA LEU A 393 -39.03 0.38 3.98
C LEU A 393 -37.97 -0.09 4.96
N ARG A 394 -37.10 0.81 5.41
CA ARG A 394 -36.14 0.53 6.48
C ARG A 394 -36.69 0.94 7.84
N CYS A 395 -36.31 0.22 8.88
CA CYS A 395 -36.59 0.66 10.25
C CYS A 395 -35.85 1.97 10.54
N GLY A 396 -36.55 3.03 10.94
CA GLY A 396 -35.93 4.32 11.25
C GLY A 396 -35.11 4.36 12.54
N SER A 397 -35.18 3.33 13.39
CA SER A 397 -34.45 3.29 14.66
C SER A 397 -33.12 2.55 14.54
N CYS A 398 -33.12 1.30 14.03
CA CYS A 398 -31.88 0.53 13.88
C CYS A 398 -31.23 0.69 12.50
N GLU A 399 -31.99 1.12 11.50
CA GLU A 399 -31.58 1.17 10.07
C GLU A 399 -31.05 -0.15 9.48
N ALA A 400 -31.14 -1.26 10.23
CA ALA A 400 -30.60 -2.57 9.85
C ALA A 400 -31.64 -3.49 9.20
N THR A 401 -32.93 -3.31 9.52
CA THR A 401 -34.03 -4.21 9.12
C THR A 401 -34.92 -3.60 8.03
N TRP A 402 -35.36 -4.43 7.07
CA TRP A 402 -36.08 -4.01 5.87
C TRP A 402 -37.45 -4.71 5.69
N TYR A 403 -38.43 -4.00 5.11
CA TYR A 403 -39.82 -4.46 4.96
C TYR A 403 -40.48 -3.98 3.66
N CYS A 404 -41.26 -4.82 3.01
CA CYS A 404 -41.98 -4.46 1.77
C CYS A 404 -43.22 -3.61 1.96
N SER A 405 -43.71 -3.50 3.18
CA SER A 405 -44.90 -2.71 3.48
C SER A 405 -44.99 -2.41 4.98
N LYS A 406 -45.88 -1.48 5.35
CA LYS A 406 -46.15 -1.17 6.76
C LYS A 406 -46.77 -2.35 7.51
N GLU A 407 -47.51 -3.21 6.83
CA GLU A 407 -48.08 -4.45 7.40
C GLU A 407 -46.97 -5.42 7.75
N CYS A 408 -46.04 -5.67 6.82
CA CYS A 408 -44.86 -6.50 7.08
C CYS A 408 -43.99 -5.92 8.20
N GLN A 409 -43.81 -4.59 8.23
CA GLN A 409 -43.09 -3.92 9.31
C GLN A 409 -43.75 -4.15 10.67
N LYS A 410 -45.09 -4.04 10.76
CA LYS A 410 -45.82 -4.33 12.01
C LYS A 410 -45.70 -5.81 12.43
N LYS A 411 -45.83 -6.73 11.47
CA LYS A 411 -45.69 -8.17 11.71
C LYS A 411 -44.29 -8.49 12.25
N GLY A 412 -43.24 -8.08 11.53
CA GLY A 412 -41.85 -8.31 11.96
C GLY A 412 -41.49 -7.59 13.26
N TRP A 413 -42.02 -6.38 13.50
CA TRP A 413 -41.83 -5.67 14.77
C TRP A 413 -42.34 -6.48 15.97
N ASN A 414 -43.51 -7.09 15.84
CA ASN A 414 -44.09 -7.94 16.88
C ASN A 414 -43.48 -9.36 16.91
N GLY A 415 -42.91 -9.83 15.81
CA GLY A 415 -42.23 -11.13 15.66
C GLY A 415 -40.79 -11.18 16.18
N GLY A 416 -40.39 -10.26 17.07
CA GLY A 416 -39.08 -10.28 17.74
C GLY A 416 -38.11 -9.15 17.33
N HIS A 417 -38.33 -8.47 16.20
CA HIS A 417 -37.46 -7.35 15.82
C HIS A 417 -37.47 -6.22 16.87
N LYS A 418 -38.61 -5.95 17.54
CA LYS A 418 -38.69 -4.91 18.58
C LYS A 418 -37.63 -5.08 19.69
N GLU A 419 -37.36 -6.30 20.11
CA GLU A 419 -36.39 -6.60 21.17
C GLU A 419 -34.96 -6.41 20.68
N GLN A 420 -34.66 -6.89 19.47
CA GLN A 420 -33.36 -6.71 18.83
C GLN A 420 -33.05 -5.23 18.55
N CYS A 421 -34.04 -4.48 18.07
CA CYS A 421 -33.92 -3.05 17.79
C CYS A 421 -33.64 -2.24 19.07
N ARG A 422 -34.36 -2.52 20.16
CA ARG A 422 -34.21 -1.78 21.43
C ARG A 422 -32.93 -2.11 22.18
N SER A 423 -32.42 -3.33 22.03
CA SER A 423 -31.17 -3.76 22.66
C SER A 423 -29.92 -3.29 21.90
N GLY A 424 -30.08 -2.65 20.73
CA GLY A 424 -28.95 -2.30 19.85
C GLY A 424 -28.31 -3.52 19.18
N LYS A 425 -28.94 -4.70 19.26
CA LYS A 425 -28.45 -5.96 18.68
C LYS A 425 -29.07 -6.26 17.31
N ALA A 426 -29.75 -5.30 16.70
CA ALA A 426 -30.31 -5.46 15.36
C ALA A 426 -29.16 -5.60 14.36
N ARG A 427 -29.10 -6.76 13.69
CA ARG A 427 -28.02 -7.07 12.76
C ARG A 427 -28.35 -6.60 11.36
N PRO A 428 -27.38 -6.10 10.60
CA PRO A 428 -27.56 -5.88 9.18
C PRO A 428 -27.99 -7.18 8.49
N GLN A 429 -28.81 -7.06 7.46
CA GLN A 429 -29.19 -8.21 6.64
C GLN A 429 -27.96 -8.85 5.97
N ASP A 430 -27.87 -10.17 6.03
CA ASP A 430 -26.91 -11.02 5.32
C ASP A 430 -27.54 -11.62 4.05
N LEU A 431 -26.70 -12.04 3.09
CA LEU A 431 -27.10 -13.03 2.09
C LEU A 431 -27.21 -14.42 2.75
N ASP A 432 -28.00 -15.33 2.19
CA ASP A 432 -28.11 -16.71 2.69
C ASP A 432 -26.72 -17.39 2.72
N SER A 433 -25.92 -17.18 1.68
CA SER A 433 -24.53 -17.62 1.59
C SER A 433 -23.63 -17.04 2.69
N GLN A 434 -23.80 -15.76 3.04
CA GLN A 434 -23.00 -15.10 4.08
C GLN A 434 -23.32 -15.66 5.45
N TRP A 435 -24.62 -15.86 5.73
CA TRP A 435 -25.06 -16.47 6.98
C TRP A 435 -24.50 -17.88 7.14
N ALA A 436 -24.58 -18.72 6.11
CA ALA A 436 -24.04 -20.08 6.14
C ALA A 436 -22.53 -20.09 6.40
N MET A 437 -21.78 -19.22 5.72
CA MET A 437 -20.34 -19.06 5.92
C MET A 437 -19.99 -18.63 7.36
N GLN A 438 -20.75 -17.69 7.93
CA GLN A 438 -20.57 -17.28 9.32
C GLN A 438 -20.76 -18.45 10.30
N GLN A 439 -21.76 -19.31 10.06
CA GLN A 439 -21.93 -20.51 10.89
C GLN A 439 -20.72 -21.44 10.79
N ALA A 440 -20.18 -21.64 9.58
CA ALA A 440 -18.98 -22.45 9.37
C ALA A 440 -17.74 -21.90 10.09
N PHE A 441 -17.53 -20.58 10.06
CA PHE A 441 -16.43 -19.92 10.78
C PHE A 441 -16.50 -20.14 12.29
N ILE A 442 -17.68 -19.99 12.89
CA ILE A 442 -17.87 -20.19 14.33
C ILE A 442 -17.62 -21.64 14.71
N GLY A 443 -18.11 -22.57 13.89
CA GLY A 443 -17.80 -23.98 14.06
C GLY A 443 -16.30 -24.22 14.13
N LEU A 444 -15.53 -23.63 13.20
CA LEU A 444 -14.07 -23.73 13.18
C LEU A 444 -13.39 -23.06 14.40
N GLN A 445 -13.86 -21.90 14.86
CA GLN A 445 -13.29 -21.22 16.03
C GLN A 445 -13.53 -22.03 17.31
N GLY A 446 -14.76 -22.50 17.50
CA GLY A 446 -15.15 -23.37 18.60
C GLY A 446 -14.36 -24.67 18.66
N ALA A 447 -14.21 -25.30 17.50
CA ALA A 447 -13.37 -26.47 17.29
C ALA A 447 -11.91 -26.24 17.68
N ALA A 448 -11.33 -25.09 17.31
CA ALA A 448 -9.96 -24.74 17.65
C ALA A 448 -9.75 -24.45 19.16
N GLY A 449 -10.83 -24.18 19.91
CA GLY A 449 -10.76 -23.75 21.31
C GLY A 449 -10.25 -22.32 21.48
N MET A 450 -10.51 -21.47 20.48
CA MET A 450 -10.12 -20.05 20.46
C MET A 450 -11.18 -19.14 21.05
#